data_AF-C5XER2-F1
#
_entry.id   AF-C5XER2-F1
#
_cell.length_a   1.000
_cell.length_b   1.000
_cell.length_c   1.000
_cell.angle_alpha   90.00
_cell.angle_beta   90.00
_cell.angle_gamma   90.00
#
_symmetry.space_group_name_H-M   'P 1'
#
loop_
_entity.id
_entity.type
_entity.pdbx_description
1 polymer ?
#
loop_
_entity_poly.entity_id
_entity_poly.type
_entity_poly.pdbx_seq_one_letter_code
_entity_poly.pdbx_strand_id
1 'polypeptide(L)'
;MATELLSPLLPQRQGALAVVVAAPLLALLLAVVFFSRSPVAAPVSESSPELVDLILLAGAQEKGAVCLDGSPPGYHLRRGFGSGAHSWLVFLERKMTNFGSSKYMTAVNLNGILSNDHIENPDFYNWNIAVIRYCDGGSFAGDAEGEDLDGTKLFFRGLRIWEAVVDELMVKGMDAAKQALLTGCSAGSLAALLHCDNFRGQFPHEVSVKCLSDAGFFIDEKDLSGERSMRSLISGVVHLQNVREVLPNNCLQKKDPAECFFPAELIKSIITPTFILNSDYDSWQIRNILAPNGSYPGQAWSSCKADIRNCSCTQIDVLHGFKKKLVSELKVAEDNNDWGLFIDSCFTHCQTPFNITWHSPISPRLGDKSIAEAVGDWYFGRRQDVKLIDCEYPCNPTCSSLLPTA
;
A
#
# COMPACT_ATOMS: atom_id res chain seq x y z
N MET A 1 12.45 -10.86 -18.11
CA MET A 1 11.48 -10.06 -18.90
C MET A 1 11.25 -8.75 -18.17
N ALA A 2 12.10 -7.76 -18.45
CA ALA A 2 11.94 -6.39 -17.99
C ALA A 2 12.80 -5.53 -18.91
N THR A 3 12.21 -5.03 -19.99
CA THR A 3 12.78 -3.95 -20.79
C THR A 3 11.65 -3.36 -21.65
N GLU A 4 11.30 -2.13 -21.29
CA GLU A 4 10.77 -1.04 -22.12
C GLU A 4 9.71 -1.32 -23.21
N LEU A 5 8.54 -0.71 -23.01
CA LEU A 5 7.84 -0.03 -24.10
C LEU A 5 7.61 1.42 -23.67
N LEU A 6 8.67 2.22 -23.86
CA LEU A 6 8.58 3.67 -23.97
C LEU A 6 7.65 4.02 -25.14
N SER A 7 6.64 4.85 -24.87
CA SER A 7 5.83 5.49 -25.91
C SER A 7 6.65 6.58 -26.62
N PRO A 8 6.58 6.69 -27.96
CA PRO A 8 7.32 7.71 -28.69
C PRO A 8 6.69 9.09 -28.55
N LEU A 9 7.58 10.04 -28.33
CA LEU A 9 7.40 11.49 -28.36
C LEU A 9 6.72 11.94 -29.68
N LEU A 10 5.62 12.69 -29.57
CA LEU A 10 5.10 13.50 -30.66
C LEU A 10 5.83 14.85 -30.69
N PRO A 11 6.22 15.37 -31.87
CA PRO A 11 6.97 16.61 -31.97
C PRO A 11 6.08 17.84 -31.75
N GLN A 12 6.48 18.69 -30.80
CA GLN A 12 6.03 20.07 -30.70
C GLN A 12 6.44 20.85 -31.96
N ARG A 13 5.45 21.44 -32.65
CA ARG A 13 5.68 22.54 -33.60
C ARG A 13 5.33 23.85 -32.91
N GLN A 14 6.35 24.67 -32.68
CA GLN A 14 6.22 26.09 -32.37
C GLN A 14 5.81 26.86 -33.64
N GLY A 15 4.86 27.78 -33.47
CA GLY A 15 4.55 28.83 -34.44
C GLY A 15 4.13 30.07 -33.65
N ALA A 16 4.99 31.08 -33.63
CA ALA A 16 4.77 32.37 -33.01
C ALA A 16 4.23 33.39 -34.05
N LEU A 17 3.34 34.28 -33.60
CA LEU A 17 3.00 35.63 -34.12
C LEU A 17 2.04 36.25 -33.07
N ALA A 18 2.46 37.15 -32.16
CA ALA A 18 2.55 38.63 -32.29
C ALA A 18 1.20 39.31 -32.66
N VAL A 19 0.70 40.42 -32.10
CA VAL A 19 1.11 41.41 -31.08
C VAL A 19 -0.09 42.41 -30.89
N VAL A 20 -0.34 42.90 -29.65
CA VAL A 20 -0.89 44.24 -29.22
C VAL A 20 -2.40 44.52 -29.46
N VAL A 21 -3.20 45.06 -28.50
CA VAL A 21 -3.36 46.49 -28.07
C VAL A 21 -3.95 46.63 -26.64
N ALA A 22 -3.60 47.76 -26.01
CA ALA A 22 -3.79 48.33 -24.67
C ALA A 22 -5.20 48.50 -24.05
N ALA A 23 -5.26 48.31 -22.70
CA ALA A 23 -5.75 49.15 -21.56
C ALA A 23 -6.88 50.21 -21.70
N PRO A 24 -7.33 50.87 -20.61
CA PRO A 24 -7.89 50.43 -19.30
C PRO A 24 -9.25 51.14 -19.00
N LEU A 25 -9.98 50.81 -17.92
CA LEU A 25 -10.99 51.71 -17.35
C LEU A 25 -11.17 51.53 -15.83
N LEU A 26 -11.09 52.67 -15.15
CA LEU A 26 -11.09 52.89 -13.71
C LEU A 26 -12.34 53.73 -13.37
N ALA A 27 -13.13 53.36 -12.34
CA ALA A 27 -13.98 54.25 -11.53
C ALA A 27 -14.66 53.42 -10.41
N LEU A 28 -14.17 53.45 -9.17
CA LEU A 28 -14.57 54.34 -8.06
C LEU A 28 -16.09 54.40 -7.79
N LEU A 29 -16.53 53.83 -6.66
CA LEU A 29 -17.58 54.40 -5.82
C LEU A 29 -17.33 54.05 -4.33
N LEU A 30 -17.43 55.10 -3.52
CA LEU A 30 -17.06 55.20 -2.12
C LEU A 30 -18.12 54.64 -1.15
N ALA A 31 -17.61 54.01 -0.10
CA ALA A 31 -18.01 54.07 1.31
C ALA A 31 -19.50 54.11 1.70
N VAL A 32 -19.96 53.03 2.35
CA VAL A 32 -20.82 53.13 3.53
C VAL A 32 -20.27 52.18 4.60
N VAL A 33 -19.68 52.76 5.64
CA VAL A 33 -19.21 52.09 6.84
C VAL A 33 -20.43 51.83 7.74
N PHE A 34 -20.79 50.56 7.92
CA PHE A 34 -21.63 50.14 9.05
C PHE A 34 -20.83 49.16 9.93
N PHE A 35 -20.64 49.57 11.18
CA PHE A 35 -19.99 48.79 12.22
C PHE A 35 -20.83 47.55 12.56
N SER A 36 -20.40 46.39 12.10
CA SER A 36 -20.80 45.09 12.66
C SER A 36 -19.57 44.46 13.28
N ARG A 37 -19.46 44.58 14.62
CA ARG A 37 -18.49 43.82 15.42
C ARG A 37 -18.88 42.35 15.39
N SER A 38 -18.38 41.62 14.41
CA SER A 38 -18.28 40.15 14.48
C SER A 38 -17.00 39.77 15.21
N PRO A 39 -17.00 38.71 16.04
CA PRO A 39 -15.80 38.28 16.72
C PRO A 39 -14.78 37.85 15.67
N VAL A 40 -13.57 38.38 15.76
CA VAL A 40 -12.42 37.93 14.97
C VAL A 40 -12.22 36.46 15.32
N ALA A 41 -12.60 35.57 14.39
CA ALA A 41 -12.14 34.20 14.43
C ALA A 41 -10.62 34.26 14.39
N ALA A 42 -9.98 33.66 15.40
CA ALA A 42 -8.54 33.45 15.37
C ALA A 42 -8.18 32.77 14.03
N PRO A 43 -7.06 33.14 13.39
CA PRO A 43 -6.61 32.41 12.22
C PRO A 43 -6.40 30.97 12.67
N VAL A 44 -7.19 30.06 12.12
CA VAL A 44 -6.86 28.65 12.14
C VAL A 44 -5.49 28.58 11.48
N SER A 45 -4.48 28.27 12.28
CA SER A 45 -3.18 27.89 11.78
C SER A 45 -3.41 26.66 10.92
N GLU A 46 -3.60 26.84 9.61
CA GLU A 46 -3.33 25.79 8.64
C GLU A 46 -1.84 25.47 8.78
N SER A 47 -1.52 24.53 9.67
CA SER A 47 -0.22 23.91 9.72
C SER A 47 -0.04 23.25 8.37
N SER A 48 0.85 23.79 7.54
CA SER A 48 1.35 23.06 6.37
C SER A 48 1.74 21.65 6.81
N PRO A 49 1.38 20.59 6.07
CA PRO A 49 1.70 19.23 6.47
C PRO A 49 3.21 19.10 6.68
N GLU A 50 3.59 18.72 7.90
CA GLU A 50 4.99 18.57 8.29
C GLU A 50 5.57 17.37 7.53
N LEU A 51 6.47 17.65 6.59
CA LEU A 51 7.21 16.63 5.87
C LEU A 51 8.13 15.89 6.83
N VAL A 52 8.11 14.56 6.80
CA VAL A 52 9.01 13.73 7.60
C VAL A 52 10.24 13.38 6.76
N ASP A 53 11.41 13.81 7.24
CA ASP A 53 12.68 13.61 6.54
C ASP A 53 13.04 12.12 6.38
N LEU A 54 13.81 11.84 5.32
CA LEU A 54 14.38 10.52 5.08
C LEU A 54 15.60 10.31 5.98
N ILE A 55 15.66 9.16 6.64
CA ILE A 55 16.83 8.68 7.36
C ILE A 55 17.43 7.52 6.58
N LEU A 56 18.63 7.71 6.05
CA LEU A 56 19.41 6.60 5.46
C LEU A 56 19.99 5.75 6.57
N LEU A 57 19.92 4.43 6.42
CA LEU A 57 20.43 3.50 7.40
C LEU A 57 21.96 3.52 7.43
N ALA A 58 22.53 4.05 8.51
CA ALA A 58 23.97 4.04 8.71
C ALA A 58 24.47 2.60 8.91
N GLY A 59 25.62 2.26 8.33
CA GLY A 59 26.20 0.92 8.46
C GLY A 59 25.52 -0.18 7.63
N ALA A 60 24.58 0.19 6.73
CA ALA A 60 23.80 -0.79 5.99
C ALA A 60 24.63 -1.60 4.98
N GLN A 61 25.65 -0.98 4.39
CA GLN A 61 26.54 -1.64 3.44
C GLN A 61 27.36 -2.75 4.08
N GLU A 62 27.81 -2.56 5.31
CA GLU A 62 28.54 -3.54 6.12
C GLU A 62 27.67 -4.74 6.48
N LYS A 63 26.36 -4.53 6.62
CA LYS A 63 25.35 -5.59 6.77
C LYS A 63 24.92 -6.20 5.42
N GLY A 64 25.41 -5.68 4.30
CA GLY A 64 24.97 -6.06 2.96
C GLY A 64 23.51 -5.71 2.64
N ALA A 65 22.90 -4.82 3.44
CA ALA A 65 21.56 -4.30 3.26
C ALA A 65 21.64 -3.06 2.36
N VAL A 66 21.42 -3.25 1.06
CA VAL A 66 21.50 -2.18 0.06
C VAL A 66 20.34 -2.28 -0.92
N CYS A 67 19.87 -1.14 -1.42
CA CYS A 67 18.91 -1.08 -2.51
C CYS A 67 19.45 -1.74 -3.79
N LEU A 68 18.60 -1.94 -4.80
CA LEU A 68 18.96 -2.57 -6.08
C LEU A 68 20.22 -1.97 -6.73
N ASP A 69 20.48 -0.67 -6.57
CA ASP A 69 21.65 0.03 -7.12
C ASP A 69 22.87 0.10 -6.16
N GLY A 70 22.80 -0.55 -4.98
CA GLY A 70 23.86 -0.53 -3.97
C GLY A 70 23.83 0.66 -3.00
N SER A 71 22.89 1.61 -3.15
CA SER A 71 22.69 2.69 -2.18
C SER A 71 22.12 2.16 -0.85
N PRO A 72 22.38 2.82 0.31
CA PRO A 72 21.82 2.38 1.58
C PRO A 72 20.28 2.53 1.57
N PRO A 73 19.53 1.61 2.18
CA PRO A 73 18.08 1.77 2.36
C PRO A 73 17.78 2.94 3.29
N GLY A 74 16.53 3.39 3.27
CA GLY A 74 16.07 4.47 4.14
C GLY A 74 14.68 4.26 4.69
N TYR A 75 14.38 4.98 5.75
CA TYR A 75 13.07 4.99 6.39
C TYR A 75 12.74 6.40 6.90
N HIS A 76 11.47 6.66 7.16
CA HIS A 76 10.99 7.84 7.86
C HIS A 76 10.59 7.46 9.27
N LEU A 77 10.79 8.34 10.25
CA LEU A 77 10.40 8.11 11.63
C LEU A 77 9.76 9.36 12.23
N ARG A 78 8.51 9.25 12.63
CA ARG A 78 7.83 10.26 13.47
C ARG A 78 7.56 9.68 14.84
N ARG A 79 7.95 10.41 15.89
CA ARG A 79 7.77 9.97 17.27
C ARG A 79 6.33 10.11 17.74
N GLY A 80 5.87 9.10 18.47
CA GLY A 80 4.59 9.13 19.16
C GLY A 80 4.61 10.03 20.38
N PHE A 81 3.44 10.33 20.92
CA PHE A 81 3.26 11.21 22.07
C PHE A 81 2.12 10.73 22.97
N GLY A 82 2.09 11.22 24.21
CA GLY A 82 1.05 10.85 25.19
C GLY A 82 0.97 9.35 25.41
N SER A 83 -0.24 8.78 25.34
CA SER A 83 -0.46 7.33 25.49
C SER A 83 0.14 6.50 24.35
N GLY A 84 0.37 7.07 23.17
CA GLY A 84 0.94 6.40 22.01
C GLY A 84 2.47 6.38 21.97
N ALA A 85 3.15 7.02 22.92
CA ALA A 85 4.63 7.11 22.94
C ALA A 85 5.35 5.75 22.99
N HIS A 86 4.70 4.71 23.49
CA HIS A 86 5.19 3.32 23.50
C HIS A 86 4.41 2.39 22.55
N SER A 87 3.72 2.96 21.56
CA SER A 87 2.99 2.22 20.53
C SER A 87 3.66 2.47 19.18
N TRP A 88 3.76 1.44 18.35
CA TRP A 88 4.51 1.50 17.10
C TRP A 88 3.69 1.02 15.91
N LEU A 89 3.73 1.78 14.81
CA LEU A 89 3.21 1.36 13.53
C LEU A 89 4.37 1.39 12.53
N VAL A 90 4.68 0.23 11.96
CA VAL A 90 5.69 0.07 10.91
C VAL A 90 4.96 -0.13 9.59
N PHE A 91 5.15 0.80 8.66
CA PHE A 91 4.54 0.78 7.33
C PHE A 91 5.58 0.45 6.26
N LEU A 92 5.32 -0.60 5.48
CA LEU A 92 6.11 -0.99 4.33
C LEU A 92 5.55 -0.32 3.07
N GLU A 93 6.36 0.54 2.45
CA GLU A 93 5.95 1.29 1.27
C GLU A 93 5.67 0.37 0.06
N ARG A 94 4.81 0.82 -0.87
CA ARG A 94 4.68 0.24 -2.19
C ARG A 94 5.70 0.84 -3.17
N LYS A 95 5.94 0.15 -4.29
CA LYS A 95 6.65 0.75 -5.43
C LYS A 95 5.78 1.85 -6.06
N MET A 96 6.06 3.13 -5.77
CA MET A 96 5.36 4.28 -6.37
C MET A 96 6.06 4.82 -7.62
N THR A 97 7.39 4.71 -7.75
CA THR A 97 8.20 5.20 -8.89
C THR A 97 9.55 4.45 -9.04
N ASN A 98 10.46 4.97 -9.89
CA ASN A 98 11.70 4.38 -10.44
C ASN A 98 12.85 4.08 -9.45
N PHE A 99 12.58 3.68 -8.21
CA PHE A 99 13.66 3.65 -7.21
C PHE A 99 13.89 2.28 -6.60
N GLY A 100 14.70 1.52 -7.33
CA GLY A 100 15.67 0.61 -6.73
C GLY A 100 16.86 1.34 -6.07
N SER A 101 16.69 2.62 -5.69
CA SER A 101 17.78 3.49 -5.23
C SER A 101 17.29 4.55 -4.27
N SER A 102 17.94 4.69 -3.11
CA SER A 102 17.58 5.74 -2.15
C SER A 102 17.99 7.14 -2.58
N LYS A 103 18.77 7.30 -3.65
CA LYS A 103 19.23 8.59 -4.19
C LYS A 103 18.10 9.53 -4.61
N TYR A 104 16.89 9.00 -4.74
CA TYR A 104 15.73 9.74 -5.21
C TYR A 104 14.57 9.67 -4.21
N MET A 105 14.81 9.14 -3.02
CA MET A 105 13.86 9.18 -1.93
C MET A 105 13.93 10.57 -1.28
N THR A 106 12.78 11.20 -1.12
CA THR A 106 12.65 12.51 -0.46
C THR A 106 11.78 12.40 0.79
N ALA A 107 11.73 13.48 1.57
CA ALA A 107 10.78 13.62 2.67
C ALA A 107 9.34 13.41 2.19
N VAL A 108 8.48 12.88 3.08
CA VAL A 108 7.11 12.47 2.74
C VAL A 108 6.09 13.08 3.68
N ASN A 109 4.87 13.27 3.17
CA ASN A 109 3.70 13.52 4.01
C ASN A 109 3.13 12.18 4.50
N LEU A 110 2.78 12.12 5.77
CA LEU A 110 2.18 10.96 6.38
C LEU A 110 0.68 11.17 6.56
N ASN A 111 -0.12 10.40 5.83
CA ASN A 111 -1.57 10.54 5.69
C ASN A 111 -2.28 9.22 6.05
N GLY A 112 -3.61 9.27 6.18
CA GLY A 112 -4.46 8.13 6.49
C GLY A 112 -4.07 7.52 7.83
N ILE A 113 -3.82 6.22 7.86
CA ILE A 113 -3.35 5.51 9.07
C ILE A 113 -2.00 6.06 9.59
N LEU A 114 -1.26 6.80 8.75
CA LEU A 114 0.00 7.43 9.11
C LEU A 114 -0.18 8.89 9.53
N SER A 115 -1.38 9.48 9.51
CA SER A 115 -1.61 10.86 9.93
C SER A 115 -1.45 11.02 11.45
N ASN A 116 -0.98 12.18 11.92
CA ASN A 116 -1.02 12.55 13.35
C ASN A 116 -2.25 13.41 13.70
N ASP A 117 -3.16 13.63 12.75
CA ASP A 117 -4.44 14.24 13.03
C ASP A 117 -5.40 13.19 13.59
N HIS A 118 -5.92 13.42 14.80
CA HIS A 118 -6.90 12.54 15.43
C HIS A 118 -8.24 12.46 14.68
N ILE A 119 -8.59 13.45 13.85
CA ILE A 119 -9.80 13.42 13.02
C ILE A 119 -9.58 12.49 11.83
N GLU A 120 -8.37 12.44 11.27
CA GLU A 120 -8.04 11.58 10.14
C GLU A 120 -7.63 10.16 10.59
N ASN A 121 -7.06 10.03 11.78
CA ASN A 121 -6.48 8.79 12.30
C ASN A 121 -6.82 8.58 13.78
N PRO A 122 -8.09 8.32 14.12
CA PRO A 122 -8.58 8.40 15.51
C PRO A 122 -7.84 7.51 16.50
N ASP A 123 -7.35 6.35 16.03
CA ASP A 123 -6.79 5.31 16.89
C ASP A 123 -5.26 5.28 16.94
N PHE A 124 -4.59 5.69 15.85
CA PHE A 124 -3.15 5.56 15.70
C PHE A 124 -2.40 6.91 15.60
N TYR A 125 -3.11 8.05 15.66
CA TYR A 125 -2.52 9.38 15.42
C TYR A 125 -1.32 9.72 16.31
N ASN A 126 -1.29 9.20 17.54
CA ASN A 126 -0.25 9.51 18.52
C ASN A 126 0.82 8.41 18.66
N TRP A 127 0.85 7.43 17.76
CA TRP A 127 1.83 6.34 17.77
C TRP A 127 3.16 6.78 17.15
N ASN A 128 4.23 6.04 17.45
CA ASN A 128 5.45 6.11 16.65
C ASN A 128 5.15 5.53 15.27
N ILE A 129 5.45 6.29 14.22
CA ILE A 129 5.27 5.86 12.83
C ILE A 129 6.63 5.70 12.19
N ALA A 130 6.94 4.47 11.74
CA ALA A 130 8.10 4.18 10.91
C ALA A 130 7.63 3.80 9.50
N VAL A 131 8.13 4.48 8.46
CA VAL A 131 7.84 4.12 7.06
C VAL A 131 9.12 3.62 6.41
N ILE A 132 9.18 2.33 6.10
CA ILE A 132 10.34 1.72 5.43
C ILE A 132 10.17 1.88 3.92
N ARG A 133 11.15 2.51 3.26
CA ARG A 133 11.09 2.81 1.83
C ARG A 133 11.42 1.59 0.99
N TYR A 134 10.63 1.37 -0.05
CA TYR A 134 10.76 0.20 -0.92
C TYR A 134 11.87 0.40 -1.95
N CYS A 135 12.89 -0.47 -1.96
CA CYS A 135 13.96 -0.39 -2.95
C CYS A 135 14.63 -1.72 -3.33
N ASP A 136 14.05 -2.86 -2.96
CA ASP A 136 14.61 -4.20 -3.19
C ASP A 136 14.00 -4.93 -4.39
N GLY A 137 12.77 -4.57 -4.78
CA GLY A 137 12.09 -5.19 -5.92
C GLY A 137 11.48 -6.57 -5.65
N GLY A 138 11.47 -7.04 -4.39
CA GLY A 138 11.05 -8.38 -4.00
C GLY A 138 10.12 -8.45 -2.79
N SER A 139 9.41 -7.37 -2.44
CA SER A 139 8.58 -7.32 -1.21
C SER A 139 9.39 -7.65 0.05
N PHE A 140 10.60 -7.09 0.15
CA PHE A 140 11.53 -7.32 1.26
C PHE A 140 11.86 -8.80 1.50
N ALA A 141 11.78 -9.66 0.47
CA ALA A 141 11.89 -11.11 0.62
C ALA A 141 13.20 -11.72 0.13
N GLY A 142 13.86 -11.04 -0.82
CA GLY A 142 15.01 -11.60 -1.54
C GLY A 142 16.33 -11.46 -0.79
N ASP A 143 17.22 -12.43 -1.03
CA ASP A 143 18.65 -12.29 -0.77
C ASP A 143 19.47 -12.91 -1.90
N ALA A 144 19.72 -12.12 -2.94
CA ALA A 144 20.52 -12.52 -4.09
C ALA A 144 21.22 -11.33 -4.73
N GLU A 145 22.05 -11.63 -5.73
CA GLU A 145 22.62 -10.65 -6.66
C GLU A 145 22.30 -11.11 -8.08
N GLY A 146 22.18 -10.14 -8.98
CA GLY A 146 22.01 -10.39 -10.40
C GLY A 146 22.74 -9.35 -11.23
N GLU A 147 22.56 -9.44 -12.54
CA GLU A 147 23.14 -8.54 -13.52
C GLU A 147 22.06 -8.18 -14.54
N ASP A 148 21.94 -6.90 -14.88
CA ASP A 148 21.07 -6.43 -15.96
C ASP A 148 21.73 -6.68 -17.33
N LEU A 149 20.98 -6.51 -18.41
CA LEU A 149 21.44 -6.77 -19.79
C LEU A 149 22.65 -5.94 -20.20
N ASP A 150 22.85 -4.77 -19.58
CA ASP A 150 23.97 -3.88 -19.82
C ASP A 150 25.21 -4.16 -18.93
N GLY A 151 25.14 -5.20 -18.10
CA GLY A 151 26.20 -5.56 -17.16
C GLY A 151 26.08 -4.89 -15.79
N THR A 152 25.05 -4.07 -15.56
CA THR A 152 24.84 -3.42 -14.26
C THR A 152 24.51 -4.44 -13.20
N LYS A 153 25.32 -4.48 -12.13
CA LYS A 153 25.07 -5.34 -10.98
C LYS A 153 23.81 -4.88 -10.23
N LEU A 154 22.91 -5.83 -9.95
CA LEU A 154 21.68 -5.62 -9.19
C LEU A 154 21.75 -6.36 -7.85
N PHE A 155 21.29 -5.70 -6.79
CA PHE A 155 21.31 -6.23 -5.43
C PHE A 155 19.88 -6.49 -4.92
N PHE A 156 19.44 -7.74 -4.93
CA PHE A 156 18.13 -8.14 -4.41
C PHE A 156 18.24 -8.45 -2.92
N ARG A 157 18.36 -7.41 -2.09
CA ARG A 157 18.66 -7.52 -0.64
C ARG A 157 17.46 -7.23 0.25
N GLY A 158 16.26 -7.57 -0.21
CA GLY A 158 15.01 -7.29 0.49
C GLY A 158 14.99 -7.79 1.93
N LEU A 159 15.39 -9.05 2.15
CA LEU A 159 15.43 -9.66 3.49
C LEU A 159 16.43 -8.93 4.39
N ARG A 160 17.64 -8.63 3.88
CA ARG A 160 18.66 -7.91 4.66
C ARG A 160 18.24 -6.48 4.99
N ILE A 161 17.56 -5.79 4.07
CA ILE A 161 17.01 -4.45 4.33
C ILE A 161 15.97 -4.53 5.45
N TRP A 162 15.05 -5.49 5.39
CA TRP A 162 14.05 -5.71 6.44
C TRP A 162 14.70 -5.90 7.81
N GLU A 163 15.61 -6.86 7.92
CA GLU A 163 16.31 -7.18 9.18
C GLU A 163 17.08 -5.96 9.71
N ALA A 164 17.88 -5.32 8.85
CA ALA A 164 18.73 -4.22 9.27
C ALA A 164 17.94 -2.97 9.70
N VAL A 165 16.79 -2.69 9.08
CA VAL A 165 15.92 -1.58 9.49
C VAL A 165 15.13 -1.92 10.75
N VAL A 166 14.62 -3.15 10.89
CA VAL A 166 13.93 -3.59 12.11
C VAL A 166 14.87 -3.52 13.32
N ASP A 167 16.10 -4.00 13.19
CA ASP A 167 17.15 -3.85 14.22
C ASP A 167 17.36 -2.40 14.64
N GLU A 168 17.46 -1.49 13.66
CA GLU A 168 17.64 -0.06 13.90
C GLU A 168 16.45 0.53 14.66
N LEU A 169 15.22 0.15 14.28
CA LEU A 169 14.00 0.60 14.97
C LEU A 169 13.94 0.07 16.41
N MET A 170 14.36 -1.18 16.65
CA MET A 170 14.47 -1.77 18.00
C MET A 170 15.41 -0.92 18.86
N VAL A 171 16.62 -0.60 18.37
CA VAL A 171 17.58 0.28 19.08
C VAL A 171 17.02 1.69 19.29
N LYS A 172 16.14 2.16 18.40
CA LYS A 172 15.48 3.47 18.53
C LYS A 172 14.28 3.48 19.48
N GLY A 173 14.06 2.42 20.27
CA GLY A 173 13.05 2.36 21.32
C GLY A 173 11.82 1.54 20.96
N MET A 174 11.82 0.80 19.83
CA MET A 174 10.76 -0.15 19.53
C MET A 174 10.84 -1.39 20.43
N ASP A 175 12.02 -1.72 20.96
CA ASP A 175 12.21 -2.76 21.97
C ASP A 175 11.36 -2.55 23.25
N ALA A 176 11.07 -1.30 23.60
CA ALA A 176 10.23 -0.91 24.72
C ALA A 176 8.74 -0.69 24.36
N ALA A 177 8.31 -1.17 23.18
CA ALA A 177 6.92 -1.05 22.75
C ALA A 177 5.98 -1.88 23.64
N LYS A 178 4.78 -1.34 23.91
CA LYS A 178 3.68 -2.05 24.55
C LYS A 178 2.72 -2.70 23.55
N GLN A 179 2.70 -2.15 22.34
CA GLN A 179 1.91 -2.66 21.22
C GLN A 179 2.54 -2.21 19.90
N ALA A 180 2.41 -3.06 18.89
CA ALA A 180 2.94 -2.81 17.56
C ALA A 180 1.96 -3.26 16.47
N LEU A 181 1.98 -2.57 15.34
CA LEU A 181 1.25 -2.90 14.12
C LEU A 181 2.22 -2.90 12.95
N LEU A 182 2.38 -4.05 12.30
CA LEU A 182 3.06 -4.11 10.99
C LEU A 182 2.01 -3.98 9.90
N THR A 183 2.23 -3.05 8.98
CA THR A 183 1.35 -2.86 7.84
C THR A 183 2.14 -2.40 6.62
N GLY A 184 1.46 -2.25 5.50
CA GLY A 184 2.01 -1.77 4.25
C GLY A 184 0.94 -1.82 3.18
N CYS A 185 1.26 -1.29 2.01
CA CYS A 185 0.37 -1.42 0.87
C CYS A 185 0.99 -2.18 -0.30
N SER A 186 0.19 -2.95 -1.06
CA SER A 186 0.58 -3.57 -2.33
C SER A 186 1.77 -4.52 -2.10
N ALA A 187 2.90 -4.35 -2.77
CA ALA A 187 4.12 -5.11 -2.48
C ALA A 187 4.58 -4.99 -1.00
N GLY A 188 4.41 -3.83 -0.37
CA GLY A 188 4.69 -3.64 1.05
C GLY A 188 3.69 -4.38 1.96
N SER A 189 2.44 -4.54 1.50
CA SER A 189 1.46 -5.37 2.20
C SER A 189 1.76 -6.86 2.10
N LEU A 190 2.22 -7.31 0.92
CA LEU A 190 2.71 -8.68 0.76
C LEU A 190 3.92 -8.94 1.65
N ALA A 191 4.84 -7.97 1.75
CA ALA A 191 5.95 -8.01 2.69
C ALA A 191 5.48 -8.08 4.15
N ALA A 192 4.43 -7.33 4.52
CA ALA A 192 3.86 -7.39 5.86
C ALA A 192 3.29 -8.78 6.19
N LEU A 193 2.71 -9.50 5.22
CA LEU A 193 2.29 -10.89 5.39
C LEU A 193 3.49 -11.84 5.54
N LEU A 194 4.49 -11.72 4.66
CA LEU A 194 5.70 -12.54 4.67
C LEU A 194 6.45 -12.44 6.02
N HIS A 195 6.53 -11.24 6.57
CA HIS A 195 7.30 -10.94 7.77
C HIS A 195 6.46 -10.86 9.05
N CYS A 196 5.15 -11.14 9.00
CA CYS A 196 4.26 -10.91 10.14
C CYS A 196 4.70 -11.63 11.42
N ASP A 197 4.94 -12.94 11.33
CA ASP A 197 5.37 -13.75 12.47
C ASP A 197 6.83 -13.44 12.87
N ASN A 198 7.69 -13.12 11.89
CA ASN A 198 9.07 -12.66 12.16
C ASN A 198 9.08 -11.36 12.97
N PHE A 199 8.20 -10.41 12.63
CA PHE A 199 8.04 -9.14 13.35
C PHE A 199 7.49 -9.36 14.76
N ARG A 200 6.45 -10.19 14.93
CA ARG A 200 5.99 -10.60 16.27
C ARG A 200 7.10 -11.25 17.08
N GLY A 201 7.97 -12.03 16.45
CA GLY A 201 9.12 -12.68 17.08
C GLY A 201 10.13 -11.72 17.71
N GLN A 202 10.14 -10.44 17.33
CA GLN A 202 11.04 -9.42 17.89
C GLN A 202 10.66 -8.98 19.31
N PHE A 203 9.43 -9.27 19.75
CA PHE A 203 8.88 -8.75 21.00
C PHE A 203 8.61 -9.86 22.02
N PRO A 204 8.65 -9.54 23.34
CA PRO A 204 8.14 -10.41 24.40
C PRO A 204 6.67 -10.80 24.15
N HIS A 205 6.24 -11.90 24.76
CA HIS A 205 4.91 -12.45 24.50
C HIS A 205 3.77 -11.55 24.98
N GLU A 206 4.04 -10.68 25.96
CA GLU A 206 3.08 -9.75 26.55
C GLU A 206 2.78 -8.54 25.65
N VAL A 207 3.65 -8.25 24.67
CA VAL A 207 3.46 -7.14 23.74
C VAL A 207 2.41 -7.52 22.70
N SER A 208 1.38 -6.69 22.55
CA SER A 208 0.36 -6.91 21.53
C SER A 208 0.91 -6.54 20.16
N VAL A 209 1.20 -7.55 19.33
CA VAL A 209 1.65 -7.35 17.94
C VAL A 209 0.61 -7.93 17.00
N LYS A 210 0.20 -7.14 16.00
CA LYS A 210 -0.73 -7.56 14.95
C LYS A 210 -0.25 -7.08 13.59
N CYS A 211 -0.80 -7.63 12.52
CA CYS A 211 -0.47 -7.24 11.15
C CYS A 211 -1.71 -6.78 10.36
N LEU A 212 -1.55 -5.81 9.47
CA LEU A 212 -2.59 -5.33 8.56
C LEU A 212 -2.06 -5.34 7.12
N SER A 213 -2.71 -6.12 6.27
CA SER A 213 -2.41 -6.22 4.85
C SER A 213 -3.40 -5.40 4.03
N ASP A 214 -2.98 -4.26 3.47
CA ASP A 214 -3.76 -3.41 2.57
C ASP A 214 -3.40 -3.63 1.09
N ALA A 215 -4.34 -4.15 0.31
CA ALA A 215 -4.20 -4.41 -1.12
C ALA A 215 -3.00 -5.33 -1.48
N GLY A 216 -2.56 -6.15 -0.54
CA GLY A 216 -1.49 -7.14 -0.71
C GLY A 216 -1.97 -8.55 -1.01
N PHE A 217 -3.28 -8.82 -0.95
CA PHE A 217 -3.84 -10.13 -1.25
C PHE A 217 -4.00 -10.33 -2.78
N PHE A 218 -2.88 -10.55 -3.46
CA PHE A 218 -2.84 -10.89 -4.88
C PHE A 218 -3.32 -12.32 -5.12
N ILE A 219 -4.28 -12.50 -6.03
CA ILE A 219 -4.83 -13.83 -6.33
C ILE A 219 -4.06 -14.49 -7.48
N ASP A 220 -3.92 -15.80 -7.37
CA ASP A 220 -3.30 -16.61 -8.40
C ASP A 220 -4.38 -17.14 -9.35
N GLU A 221 -4.77 -16.31 -10.31
CA GLU A 221 -5.81 -16.62 -11.29
C GLU A 221 -5.29 -16.53 -12.73
N LYS A 222 -5.97 -17.22 -13.64
CA LYS A 222 -5.72 -17.11 -15.07
C LYS A 222 -6.19 -15.75 -15.59
N ASP A 223 -5.42 -15.18 -16.50
CA ASP A 223 -5.81 -13.99 -17.24
C ASP A 223 -6.82 -14.33 -18.36
N LEU A 224 -7.25 -13.31 -19.09
CA LEU A 224 -8.21 -13.42 -20.19
C LEU A 224 -7.75 -14.29 -21.38
N SER A 225 -6.46 -14.60 -21.47
CA SER A 225 -5.93 -15.53 -22.46
C SER A 225 -5.91 -16.98 -21.96
N GLY A 226 -6.19 -17.20 -20.67
CA GLY A 226 -6.17 -18.51 -20.02
C GLY A 226 -4.82 -18.88 -19.39
N GLU A 227 -3.87 -17.95 -19.41
CA GLU A 227 -2.51 -18.12 -18.89
C GLU A 227 -2.36 -17.60 -17.46
N ARG A 228 -1.40 -18.14 -16.70
CA ARG A 228 -1.09 -17.66 -15.34
C ARG A 228 0.03 -16.62 -15.34
N SER A 229 -0.17 -15.53 -16.08
CA SER A 229 0.84 -14.47 -16.27
C SER A 229 1.41 -13.95 -14.94
N MET A 230 0.55 -13.77 -13.92
CA MET A 230 1.01 -13.33 -12.60
C MET A 230 1.91 -14.36 -11.90
N ARG A 231 1.56 -15.66 -11.99
CA ARG A 231 2.39 -16.75 -11.45
C ARG A 231 3.75 -16.80 -12.15
N SER A 232 3.81 -16.56 -13.46
CA SER A 232 5.08 -16.49 -14.19
C SER A 232 5.95 -15.32 -13.72
N LEU A 233 5.36 -14.15 -13.47
CA LEU A 233 6.10 -13.01 -12.92
C LEU A 233 6.61 -13.30 -11.50
N ILE A 234 5.77 -13.86 -10.63
CA ILE A 234 6.16 -14.23 -9.26
C ILE A 234 7.22 -15.31 -9.26
N SER A 235 7.13 -16.32 -10.13
CA SER A 235 8.17 -17.33 -10.32
C SER A 235 9.51 -16.68 -10.70
N GLY A 236 9.48 -15.69 -11.60
CA GLY A 236 10.66 -14.87 -11.93
C GLY A 236 11.26 -14.18 -10.70
N VAL A 237 10.46 -13.50 -9.89
CA VAL A 237 10.91 -12.84 -8.64
C VAL A 237 11.50 -13.86 -7.68
N VAL A 238 10.77 -14.95 -7.43
CA VAL A 238 11.11 -15.97 -6.43
C VAL A 238 12.44 -16.65 -6.73
N HIS A 239 12.66 -17.01 -8.00
CA HIS A 239 13.90 -17.68 -8.40
C HIS A 239 15.07 -16.70 -8.58
N LEU A 240 14.84 -15.52 -9.17
CA LEU A 240 15.90 -14.53 -9.39
C LEU A 240 16.42 -13.97 -8.06
N GLN A 241 15.54 -13.72 -7.10
CA GLN A 241 15.87 -13.04 -5.86
C GLN A 241 16.10 -13.99 -4.69
N ASN A 242 16.01 -15.29 -4.91
CA ASN A 242 16.21 -16.33 -3.87
C ASN A 242 15.35 -16.09 -2.61
N VAL A 243 14.04 -15.89 -2.78
CA VAL A 243 13.13 -15.52 -1.68
C VAL A 243 12.74 -16.69 -0.76
N ARG A 244 13.36 -17.88 -0.94
CA ARG A 244 12.94 -19.12 -0.29
C ARG A 244 12.96 -19.04 1.24
N GLU A 245 13.87 -18.25 1.80
CA GLU A 245 14.09 -18.14 3.24
C GLU A 245 12.88 -17.59 4.01
N VAL A 246 12.13 -16.65 3.41
CA VAL A 246 10.95 -16.05 4.05
C VAL A 246 9.66 -16.84 3.82
N LEU A 247 9.71 -17.92 3.03
CA LEU A 247 8.52 -18.69 2.66
C LEU A 247 8.20 -19.77 3.70
N PRO A 248 6.91 -20.07 3.95
CA PRO A 248 6.54 -21.10 4.92
C PRO A 248 7.05 -22.49 4.55
N ASN A 249 7.84 -23.09 5.45
CA ASN A 249 8.44 -24.41 5.25
C ASN A 249 7.42 -25.51 4.96
N ASN A 250 6.24 -25.46 5.61
CA ASN A 250 5.14 -26.41 5.39
C ASN A 250 4.55 -26.31 3.96
N CYS A 251 4.58 -25.13 3.34
CA CYS A 251 4.21 -24.94 1.96
C CYS A 251 5.31 -25.45 1.02
N LEU A 252 6.57 -25.09 1.27
CA LEU A 252 7.73 -25.48 0.46
C LEU A 252 7.96 -27.00 0.37
N GLN A 253 7.44 -27.77 1.33
CA GLN A 253 7.47 -29.24 1.28
C GLN A 253 6.47 -29.84 0.29
N LYS A 254 5.47 -29.08 -0.16
CA LYS A 254 4.31 -29.57 -0.91
C LYS A 254 4.10 -28.87 -2.26
N LYS A 255 4.61 -27.65 -2.40
CA LYS A 255 4.34 -26.75 -3.52
C LYS A 255 5.60 -26.09 -4.04
N ASP A 256 5.50 -25.57 -5.26
CA ASP A 256 6.56 -24.74 -5.82
C ASP A 256 6.72 -23.43 -5.01
N PRO A 257 7.95 -22.92 -4.81
CA PRO A 257 8.17 -21.66 -4.11
C PRO A 257 7.34 -20.48 -4.63
N ALA A 258 7.06 -20.42 -5.94
CA ALA A 258 6.21 -19.38 -6.52
C ALA A 258 4.78 -19.43 -6.00
N GLU A 259 4.22 -20.62 -5.82
CA GLU A 259 2.88 -20.80 -5.24
C GLU A 259 2.86 -20.40 -3.76
N CYS A 260 3.94 -20.71 -3.03
CA CYS A 260 4.07 -20.35 -1.62
C CYS A 260 4.24 -18.85 -1.37
N PHE A 261 4.62 -18.09 -2.40
CA PHE A 261 4.74 -16.64 -2.32
C PHE A 261 3.40 -15.93 -2.47
N PHE A 262 2.35 -16.60 -2.97
CA PHE A 262 1.02 -16.02 -3.05
C PHE A 262 0.34 -15.96 -1.67
N PRO A 263 -0.34 -14.83 -1.34
CA PRO A 263 -1.07 -14.63 -0.09
C PRO A 263 -1.99 -15.79 0.32
N ALA A 264 -2.71 -16.39 -0.63
CA ALA A 264 -3.61 -17.50 -0.36
C ALA A 264 -2.91 -18.73 0.26
N GLU A 265 -1.61 -18.93 -0.02
CA GLU A 265 -0.80 -19.96 0.65
C GLU A 265 -0.10 -19.42 1.90
N LEU A 266 0.38 -18.16 1.89
CA LEU A 266 1.04 -17.53 3.03
C LEU A 266 0.15 -17.51 4.28
N ILE A 267 -1.10 -17.06 4.14
CA ILE A 267 -1.99 -16.87 5.29
C ILE A 267 -2.33 -18.17 6.03
N LYS A 268 -2.13 -19.33 5.40
CA LYS A 268 -2.33 -20.65 6.03
C LYS A 268 -1.30 -20.96 7.12
N SER A 269 -0.19 -20.23 7.14
CA SER A 269 0.92 -20.45 8.06
C SER A 269 1.13 -19.31 9.04
N ILE A 270 0.48 -18.16 8.83
CA ILE A 270 0.58 -17.01 9.74
C ILE A 270 -0.21 -17.30 11.01
N ILE A 271 0.44 -17.15 12.16
CA ILE A 271 -0.19 -17.36 13.47
C ILE A 271 -0.60 -16.03 14.10
N THR A 272 0.18 -14.98 13.86
CA THR A 272 -0.06 -13.64 14.41
C THR A 272 -1.41 -13.08 13.90
N PRO A 273 -2.25 -12.49 14.78
CA PRO A 273 -3.51 -11.89 14.37
C PRO A 273 -3.33 -10.91 13.21
N THR A 274 -4.05 -11.15 12.12
CA THR A 274 -3.88 -10.40 10.87
C THR A 274 -5.22 -9.87 10.37
N PHE A 275 -5.22 -8.63 9.89
CA PHE A 275 -6.35 -8.01 9.22
C PHE A 275 -6.07 -7.91 7.72
N ILE A 276 -7.00 -8.39 6.89
CA ILE A 276 -6.92 -8.25 5.44
C ILE A 276 -7.88 -7.15 4.99
N LEU A 277 -7.31 -6.10 4.41
CA LEU A 277 -8.02 -5.02 3.74
C LEU A 277 -7.72 -5.14 2.25
N ASN A 278 -8.72 -5.36 1.43
CA ASN A 278 -8.53 -5.50 -0.01
C ASN A 278 -9.79 -5.05 -0.73
N SER A 279 -9.65 -4.31 -1.81
CA SER A 279 -10.76 -4.17 -2.76
C SER A 279 -10.93 -5.49 -3.52
N ASP A 280 -12.17 -5.95 -3.69
CA ASP A 280 -12.46 -7.11 -4.54
C ASP A 280 -12.55 -6.78 -6.03
N TYR A 281 -12.52 -5.49 -6.36
CA TYR A 281 -12.27 -4.97 -7.69
C TYR A 281 -10.97 -4.15 -7.71
N ASP A 282 -9.91 -4.70 -7.11
CA ASP A 282 -8.63 -4.02 -7.00
C ASP A 282 -8.11 -3.60 -8.38
N SER A 283 -7.92 -2.29 -8.53
CA SER A 283 -7.60 -1.69 -9.82
C SER A 283 -6.24 -2.15 -10.37
N TRP A 284 -5.29 -2.52 -9.50
CA TRP A 284 -4.01 -3.07 -9.93
C TRP A 284 -4.17 -4.52 -10.39
N GLN A 285 -4.88 -5.36 -9.63
CA GLN A 285 -5.10 -6.75 -9.98
C GLN A 285 -5.91 -6.91 -11.27
N ILE A 286 -6.95 -6.10 -11.47
CA ILE A 286 -7.71 -6.12 -12.73
C ILE A 286 -6.79 -5.79 -13.91
N ARG A 287 -5.90 -4.80 -13.76
CA ARG A 287 -5.00 -4.36 -14.84
C ARG A 287 -3.85 -5.32 -15.12
N ASN A 288 -3.34 -6.04 -14.11
CA ASN A 288 -2.08 -6.78 -14.20
C ASN A 288 -2.21 -8.30 -14.02
N ILE A 289 -3.29 -8.77 -13.40
CA ILE A 289 -3.57 -10.19 -13.19
C ILE A 289 -4.67 -10.65 -14.14
N LEU A 290 -5.85 -10.02 -14.09
CA LEU A 290 -7.00 -10.47 -14.88
C LEU A 290 -6.89 -10.06 -16.35
N ALA A 291 -6.66 -8.77 -16.61
CA ALA A 291 -6.62 -8.19 -17.95
C ALA A 291 -5.29 -7.47 -18.26
N PRO A 292 -4.12 -8.14 -18.13
CA PRO A 292 -2.85 -7.60 -18.57
C PRO A 292 -2.85 -7.32 -20.08
N ASN A 293 -2.04 -6.35 -20.51
CA ASN A 293 -1.90 -6.03 -21.94
C ASN A 293 -1.46 -7.30 -22.71
N GLY A 294 -2.14 -7.59 -23.82
CA GLY A 294 -1.89 -8.77 -24.63
C GLY A 294 -2.73 -10.00 -24.29
N SER A 295 -3.45 -10.02 -23.17
CA SER A 295 -4.34 -11.15 -22.79
C SER A 295 -5.72 -11.12 -23.47
N TYR A 296 -6.03 -10.06 -24.22
CA TYR A 296 -7.31 -9.88 -24.90
C TYR A 296 -7.12 -9.22 -26.28
N PRO A 297 -8.02 -9.48 -27.25
CA PRO A 297 -7.88 -8.92 -28.60
C PRO A 297 -8.15 -7.42 -28.65
N GLY A 298 -7.31 -6.70 -29.40
CA GLY A 298 -7.48 -5.27 -29.66
C GLY A 298 -7.50 -4.43 -28.37
N GLN A 299 -8.57 -3.65 -28.19
CA GLN A 299 -8.75 -2.75 -27.05
C GLN A 299 -9.93 -3.13 -26.15
N ALA A 300 -10.42 -4.38 -26.26
CA ALA A 300 -11.68 -4.81 -25.64
C ALA A 300 -11.78 -4.46 -24.14
N TRP A 301 -10.68 -4.56 -23.39
CA TRP A 301 -10.63 -4.29 -21.95
C TRP A 301 -9.98 -2.98 -21.56
N SER A 302 -9.48 -2.18 -22.52
CA SER A 302 -8.68 -1.00 -22.23
C SER A 302 -9.45 0.09 -21.46
N SER A 303 -10.71 0.36 -21.82
CA SER A 303 -11.56 1.32 -21.10
C SER A 303 -12.01 0.80 -19.73
N CYS A 304 -12.44 -0.47 -19.69
CA CYS A 304 -12.96 -1.13 -18.49
C CYS A 304 -11.90 -1.23 -17.38
N LYS A 305 -10.67 -1.65 -17.70
CA LYS A 305 -9.61 -1.73 -16.69
C LYS A 305 -9.02 -0.37 -16.30
N ALA A 306 -9.24 0.67 -17.10
CA ALA A 306 -8.89 2.03 -16.72
C ALA A 306 -9.88 2.59 -15.69
N ASP A 307 -11.18 2.32 -15.92
CA ASP A 307 -12.28 2.75 -15.06
C ASP A 307 -13.43 1.74 -15.16
N ILE A 308 -13.76 1.10 -14.03
CA ILE A 308 -14.78 0.05 -13.95
C ILE A 308 -16.16 0.50 -14.44
N ARG A 309 -16.45 1.81 -14.41
CA ARG A 309 -17.71 2.39 -14.91
C ARG A 309 -17.89 2.25 -16.42
N ASN A 310 -16.78 2.04 -17.13
CA ASN A 310 -16.77 1.86 -18.59
C ASN A 310 -16.84 0.39 -19.03
N CYS A 311 -17.02 -0.54 -18.09
CA CYS A 311 -17.16 -1.96 -18.41
C CYS A 311 -18.55 -2.27 -18.99
N SER A 312 -18.61 -3.15 -19.98
CA SER A 312 -19.87 -3.76 -20.42
C SER A 312 -20.41 -4.74 -19.37
N CYS A 313 -21.68 -5.11 -19.45
CA CYS A 313 -22.26 -6.13 -18.55
C CYS A 313 -21.46 -7.43 -18.57
N THR A 314 -21.01 -7.88 -19.76
CA THR A 314 -20.17 -9.08 -19.89
C THR A 314 -18.81 -8.96 -19.22
N GLN A 315 -18.22 -7.76 -19.20
CA GLN A 315 -16.96 -7.52 -18.49
C GLN A 315 -17.19 -7.51 -16.97
N ILE A 316 -18.28 -6.88 -16.53
CA ILE A 316 -18.69 -6.91 -15.12
C ILE A 316 -18.93 -8.35 -14.64
N ASP A 317 -19.57 -9.21 -15.43
CA ASP A 317 -19.76 -10.63 -15.08
C ASP A 317 -18.42 -11.35 -14.85
N VAL A 318 -17.41 -11.04 -15.66
CA VAL A 318 -16.05 -11.58 -15.48
C VAL A 318 -15.40 -11.02 -14.20
N LEU A 319 -15.57 -9.72 -13.92
CA LEU A 319 -15.10 -9.11 -12.67
C LEU A 319 -15.79 -9.72 -11.44
N HIS A 320 -17.08 -10.05 -11.52
CA HIS A 320 -17.81 -10.76 -10.47
C HIS A 320 -17.24 -12.16 -10.23
N GLY A 321 -16.83 -12.85 -11.29
CA GLY A 321 -16.07 -14.10 -11.18
C GLY A 321 -14.75 -13.93 -10.43
N PHE A 322 -14.02 -12.85 -10.71
CA PHE A 322 -12.76 -12.51 -10.03
C PHE A 322 -12.98 -12.20 -8.53
N LYS A 323 -14.02 -11.44 -8.17
CA LYS A 323 -14.45 -11.22 -6.78
C LYS A 323 -14.74 -12.55 -6.07
N LYS A 324 -15.53 -13.44 -6.68
CA LYS A 324 -15.87 -14.76 -6.11
C LYS A 324 -14.62 -15.57 -5.83
N LYS A 325 -13.64 -15.52 -6.73
CA LYS A 325 -12.34 -16.15 -6.52
C LYS A 325 -11.61 -15.58 -5.31
N LEU A 326 -11.44 -14.25 -5.21
CA LEU A 326 -10.80 -13.61 -4.05
C LEU A 326 -11.47 -14.01 -2.74
N VAL A 327 -12.80 -13.88 -2.65
CA VAL A 327 -13.57 -14.24 -1.44
C VAL A 327 -13.37 -15.72 -1.08
N SER A 328 -13.29 -16.61 -2.06
CA SER A 328 -13.03 -18.03 -1.79
C SER A 328 -11.65 -18.30 -1.20
N GLU A 329 -10.63 -17.51 -1.57
CA GLU A 329 -9.26 -17.65 -1.07
C GLU A 329 -9.07 -17.05 0.32
N LEU A 330 -9.97 -16.15 0.73
CA LEU A 330 -9.98 -15.53 2.06
C LEU A 330 -10.61 -16.41 3.15
N LYS A 331 -11.10 -17.62 2.83
CA LYS A 331 -11.78 -18.49 3.81
C LYS A 331 -10.96 -18.80 5.06
N VAL A 332 -9.64 -18.96 4.90
CA VAL A 332 -8.72 -19.14 6.05
C VAL A 332 -8.75 -17.94 7.00
N ALA A 333 -8.78 -16.73 6.45
CA ALA A 333 -8.88 -15.51 7.25
C ALA A 333 -10.29 -15.31 7.79
N GLU A 334 -11.34 -15.72 7.07
CA GLU A 334 -12.74 -15.63 7.50
C GLU A 334 -13.03 -16.56 8.69
N ASP A 335 -12.53 -17.80 8.64
CA ASP A 335 -12.76 -18.83 9.67
C ASP A 335 -11.91 -18.62 10.95
N ASN A 336 -10.95 -17.69 10.92
CA ASN A 336 -10.08 -17.38 12.06
C ASN A 336 -10.65 -16.21 12.90
N ASN A 337 -11.08 -16.49 14.12
CA ASN A 337 -11.71 -15.50 15.01
C ASN A 337 -10.78 -14.34 15.44
N ASP A 338 -9.46 -14.53 15.43
CA ASP A 338 -8.52 -13.47 15.82
C ASP A 338 -8.19 -12.53 14.65
N TRP A 339 -8.61 -12.88 13.44
CA TRP A 339 -8.31 -12.12 12.23
C TRP A 339 -9.43 -11.14 11.91
N GLY A 340 -9.16 -10.17 11.04
CA GLY A 340 -10.18 -9.24 10.54
C GLY A 340 -10.21 -9.17 9.02
N LEU A 341 -11.37 -8.82 8.46
CA LEU A 341 -11.58 -8.61 7.03
C LEU A 341 -12.34 -7.30 6.79
N PHE A 342 -11.86 -6.52 5.83
CA PHE A 342 -12.63 -5.44 5.21
C PHE A 342 -12.41 -5.53 3.71
N ILE A 343 -13.39 -6.11 3.01
CA ILE A 343 -13.34 -6.35 1.58
C ILE A 343 -14.42 -5.50 0.92
N ASP A 344 -14.04 -4.32 0.43
CA ASP A 344 -14.94 -3.38 -0.23
C ASP A 344 -15.04 -3.61 -1.74
N SER A 345 -16.15 -3.17 -2.32
CA SER A 345 -16.39 -3.25 -3.76
C SER A 345 -16.09 -1.99 -4.54
N CYS A 346 -15.16 -1.16 -4.04
CA CYS A 346 -14.70 0.03 -4.74
C CYS A 346 -13.56 -0.31 -5.72
N PHE A 347 -13.50 0.35 -6.87
CA PHE A 347 -12.37 0.21 -7.79
C PHE A 347 -11.21 1.10 -7.35
N THR A 348 -10.34 0.54 -6.51
CA THR A 348 -9.27 1.27 -5.81
C THR A 348 -8.03 0.39 -5.65
N HIS A 349 -6.92 0.96 -5.21
CA HIS A 349 -5.72 0.21 -4.80
C HIS A 349 -4.92 1.04 -3.79
N CYS A 350 -4.58 0.43 -2.65
CA CYS A 350 -4.06 1.09 -1.45
C CYS A 350 -5.04 2.05 -0.81
N GLN A 351 -5.43 1.76 0.43
CA GLN A 351 -6.52 2.46 1.11
C GLN A 351 -6.12 3.03 2.48
N THR A 352 -5.19 2.40 3.18
CA THR A 352 -4.70 2.87 4.48
C THR A 352 -3.91 4.18 4.41
N PRO A 353 -3.08 4.49 3.40
CA PRO A 353 -2.22 5.68 3.44
C PRO A 353 -2.90 6.95 2.88
N PHE A 354 -4.21 6.92 2.59
CA PHE A 354 -4.92 8.08 2.04
C PHE A 354 -6.11 8.46 2.93
N ASN A 355 -6.22 9.75 3.25
CA ASN A 355 -7.32 10.29 4.07
C ASN A 355 -8.69 9.96 3.47
N ILE A 356 -8.78 10.07 2.14
CA ILE A 356 -10.03 9.85 1.40
C ILE A 356 -10.57 8.43 1.56
N THR A 357 -9.72 7.40 1.68
CA THR A 357 -10.14 6.01 1.85
C THR A 357 -10.18 5.60 3.32
N TRP A 358 -9.25 6.06 4.14
CA TRP A 358 -9.08 5.61 5.52
C TRP A 358 -10.20 6.07 6.47
N HIS A 359 -10.34 7.39 6.65
CA HIS A 359 -11.33 7.98 7.55
C HIS A 359 -11.68 9.42 7.14
N SER A 360 -12.68 9.54 6.28
CA SER A 360 -13.26 10.81 5.84
C SER A 360 -14.76 10.68 5.59
N PRO A 361 -15.49 11.80 5.38
CA PRO A 361 -16.91 11.76 5.02
C PRO A 361 -17.22 11.00 3.72
N ILE A 362 -16.24 10.86 2.83
CA ILE A 362 -16.38 10.19 1.53
C ILE A 362 -15.60 8.87 1.43
N SER A 363 -15.15 8.35 2.58
CA SER A 363 -14.48 7.06 2.62
C SER A 363 -15.42 5.90 2.31
N PRO A 364 -14.91 4.83 1.68
CA PRO A 364 -15.64 3.58 1.56
C PRO A 364 -16.13 3.11 2.93
N ARG A 365 -17.39 2.67 2.97
CA ARG A 365 -18.01 2.09 4.16
C ARG A 365 -18.67 0.76 3.83
N LEU A 366 -18.56 -0.17 4.77
CA LEU A 366 -19.33 -1.41 4.80
C LEU A 366 -20.26 -1.35 6.00
N GLY A 367 -21.56 -1.29 5.72
CA GLY A 367 -22.54 -0.86 6.72
C GLY A 367 -22.27 0.58 7.16
N ASP A 368 -22.13 0.80 8.46
CA ASP A 368 -21.85 2.11 9.06
C ASP A 368 -20.36 2.39 9.26
N LYS A 369 -19.47 1.42 8.96
CA LYS A 369 -18.05 1.47 9.32
C LYS A 369 -17.15 1.90 8.16
N SER A 370 -16.29 2.89 8.40
CA SER A 370 -15.11 3.14 7.56
C SER A 370 -14.00 2.12 7.84
N ILE A 371 -12.98 2.12 7.00
CA ILE A 371 -11.80 1.27 7.16
C ILE A 371 -11.15 1.51 8.54
N ALA A 372 -10.90 2.76 8.91
CA ALA A 372 -10.30 3.09 10.21
C ALA A 372 -11.11 2.56 11.40
N GLU A 373 -12.44 2.67 11.35
CA GLU A 373 -13.31 2.20 12.42
C GLU A 373 -13.28 0.67 12.54
N ALA A 374 -13.27 -0.05 11.42
CA ALA A 374 -13.18 -1.50 11.40
C ALA A 374 -11.82 -2.01 11.89
N VAL A 375 -10.72 -1.42 11.40
CA VAL A 375 -9.36 -1.77 11.85
C VAL A 375 -9.19 -1.45 13.33
N GLY A 376 -9.67 -0.30 13.80
CA GLY A 376 -9.63 0.06 15.22
C GLY A 376 -10.47 -0.89 16.09
N ASP A 377 -11.67 -1.25 15.66
CA ASP A 377 -12.53 -2.21 16.38
C ASP A 377 -11.84 -3.57 16.53
N TRP A 378 -11.17 -4.06 15.49
CA TRP A 378 -10.42 -5.31 15.51
C TRP A 378 -9.10 -5.20 16.32
N TYR A 379 -8.31 -4.16 16.08
CA TYR A 379 -6.98 -4.03 16.68
C TYR A 379 -7.09 -3.94 18.20
N PHE A 380 -8.01 -3.13 18.72
CA PHE A 380 -8.21 -2.95 20.16
C PHE A 380 -9.22 -3.94 20.77
N GLY A 381 -9.75 -4.89 19.99
CA GLY A 381 -10.70 -5.88 20.49
C GLY A 381 -12.03 -5.29 20.97
N ARG A 382 -12.45 -4.15 20.40
CA ARG A 382 -13.76 -3.53 20.72
C ARG A 382 -14.92 -4.37 20.17
N ARG A 383 -14.66 -5.20 19.16
CA ARG A 383 -15.60 -6.19 18.60
C ARG A 383 -14.86 -7.50 18.36
N GLN A 384 -15.56 -8.62 18.56
CA GLN A 384 -14.98 -9.96 18.34
C GLN A 384 -14.93 -10.29 16.85
N ASP A 385 -16.04 -10.08 16.12
CA ASP A 385 -16.10 -10.42 14.70
C ASP A 385 -16.07 -9.16 13.83
N VAL A 386 -14.92 -8.86 13.24
CA VAL A 386 -14.78 -7.82 12.21
C VAL A 386 -14.52 -8.50 10.87
N LYS A 387 -15.57 -9.07 10.28
CA LYS A 387 -15.55 -9.74 8.98
C LYS A 387 -16.53 -9.06 8.04
N LEU A 388 -16.06 -8.07 7.30
CA LEU A 388 -16.89 -7.26 6.41
C LEU A 388 -16.50 -7.57 4.96
N ILE A 389 -17.46 -8.10 4.19
CA ILE A 389 -17.31 -8.36 2.76
C ILE A 389 -18.52 -7.75 2.06
N ASP A 390 -18.25 -6.92 1.06
CA ASP A 390 -19.26 -6.13 0.35
C ASP A 390 -20.07 -6.97 -0.66
N CYS A 391 -21.12 -6.37 -1.21
CA CYS A 391 -21.93 -6.94 -2.31
C CYS A 391 -21.27 -6.76 -3.68
N GLU A 392 -21.77 -7.39 -4.75
CA GLU A 392 -21.18 -7.23 -6.10
C GLU A 392 -21.35 -5.78 -6.64
N TYR A 393 -20.30 -5.24 -7.28
CA TYR A 393 -20.34 -3.92 -7.91
C TYR A 393 -21.50 -3.80 -8.92
N PRO A 394 -22.20 -2.65 -9.00
CA PRO A 394 -21.92 -1.35 -8.36
C PRO A 394 -22.76 -1.08 -7.10
N CYS A 395 -22.82 -2.02 -6.16
CA CYS A 395 -23.76 -1.88 -5.05
C CYS A 395 -23.37 -0.86 -3.97
N ASN A 396 -22.07 -0.56 -3.77
CA ASN A 396 -21.63 0.28 -2.67
C ASN A 396 -21.66 1.77 -3.07
N PRO A 397 -22.60 2.57 -2.52
CA PRO A 397 -22.77 3.97 -2.91
C PRO A 397 -21.67 4.89 -2.34
N THR A 398 -20.84 4.40 -1.42
CA THR A 398 -19.77 5.19 -0.79
C THR A 398 -18.46 5.17 -1.58
N CYS A 399 -18.39 4.36 -2.64
CA CYS A 399 -17.24 4.33 -3.54
C CYS A 399 -17.15 5.64 -4.35
N SER A 400 -16.38 6.59 -3.84
CA SER A 400 -16.10 7.85 -4.52
C SER A 400 -15.35 7.63 -5.84
N SER A 401 -15.60 8.45 -6.85
CA SER A 401 -14.82 8.45 -8.09
C SER A 401 -13.42 9.05 -7.93
N LEU A 402 -13.10 9.58 -6.75
CA LEU A 402 -11.81 10.19 -6.40
C LEU A 402 -10.89 9.22 -5.65
N LEU A 403 -11.34 7.98 -5.42
CA LEU A 403 -10.52 6.98 -4.74
C LEU A 403 -9.25 6.68 -5.55
N PRO A 404 -8.13 6.38 -4.87
CA PRO A 404 -6.86 6.12 -5.53
C PRO A 404 -6.95 4.85 -6.38
N THR A 405 -6.60 4.95 -7.66
CA THR A 405 -6.41 3.78 -8.53
C THR A 405 -4.93 3.57 -8.79
N ALA A 406 -4.55 2.31 -9.03
CA ALA A 406 -3.15 1.90 -9.15
C ALA A 406 -2.40 2.49 -10.34
#